data_AF-A0A3P7Y0J5-F1
#
_entry.id   AF-A0A3P7Y0J5-F1
#
_cell.length_a   1.000
_cell.length_b   1.000
_cell.length_c   1.000
_cell.angle_alpha   90.00
_cell.angle_beta   90.00
_cell.angle_gamma   90.00
#
_symmetry.space_group_name_H-M   'P 1'
#
loop_
_entity.id
_entity.type
_entity.pdbx_description
1 polymer ?
#
loop_
_entity_poly.entity_id
_entity_poly.type
_entity_poly.pdbx_seq_one_letter_code
_entity_poly.pdbx_strand_id
1 'polypeptide(L)'
;MYSIEAGDQVHTLNLTVPGKGYVVGLYDGNDTSSQVNTFMYATEKTDNGAARVYFMVPQGDAGRVYVVNHKNEVIASQNLSTGNFIDIRPGFFDNAEYLLYYGKDCEGTTCPRKLPFMARMGSATVLHVNDNSMEGDYHQLNHKKITRSFQVRPNTVSIAWVLPQYIVITLGEVLLSVTGLEFAYSQSAPNMKSVLQALWLLTVFMGNVIDMGISGTHIIPEPATEFFFYALLMVLTMGIFIFLAIRYTYVEEEVEEAQPMQVKERIPAEDTTC
;
A
#
# COMPACT_ATOMS: atom_id res chain seq x y z
N MET A 1 22.91 -16.92 -15.16
CA MET A 1 23.96 -16.48 -14.19
C MET A 1 24.98 -15.68 -14.97
N TYR A 2 25.31 -14.49 -14.49
CA TYR A 2 26.30 -13.61 -15.13
C TYR A 2 27.49 -13.48 -14.19
N SER A 3 28.72 -13.53 -14.71
CA SER A 3 29.93 -13.28 -13.92
C SER A 3 30.47 -11.90 -14.23
N ILE A 4 30.85 -11.16 -13.18
CA ILE A 4 31.62 -9.92 -13.28
C ILE A 4 33.02 -10.27 -12.81
N GLU A 5 34.00 -9.99 -13.66
CA GLU A 5 35.42 -10.11 -13.33
C GLU A 5 35.97 -8.73 -13.00
N ALA A 6 36.60 -8.61 -11.83
CA ALA A 6 37.28 -7.39 -11.40
C ALA A 6 38.63 -7.77 -10.79
N GLY A 7 39.70 -7.54 -11.55
CA GLY A 7 41.02 -8.08 -11.19
C GLY A 7 41.00 -9.61 -11.16
N ASP A 8 41.42 -10.19 -10.02
CA ASP A 8 41.50 -11.64 -9.80
C ASP A 8 40.24 -12.23 -9.11
N GLN A 9 39.20 -11.42 -8.90
CA GLN A 9 37.95 -11.84 -8.25
C GLN A 9 36.82 -12.00 -9.27
N VAL A 10 36.19 -13.18 -9.24
CA VAL A 10 34.99 -13.52 -10.02
C VAL A 10 33.75 -13.42 -9.13
N HIS A 11 32.89 -12.45 -9.40
CA HIS A 11 31.60 -12.30 -8.73
C HIS A 11 30.47 -12.84 -9.59
N THR A 12 29.65 -13.74 -9.04
CA THR A 12 28.50 -14.32 -9.76
C THR A 12 27.20 -13.61 -9.38
N LEU A 13 26.46 -13.17 -10.39
CA LEU A 13 25.13 -12.55 -10.29
C LEU A 13 24.06 -13.52 -10.79
N ASN A 14 23.09 -13.80 -9.93
CA ASN A 14 21.94 -14.64 -10.27
C ASN A 14 20.73 -13.79 -10.65
N LEU A 15 20.73 -13.25 -11.89
CA LEU A 15 19.63 -12.44 -12.42
C LEU A 15 18.34 -13.24 -12.72
N THR A 16 18.27 -14.53 -12.39
CA THR A 16 17.12 -15.39 -12.73
C THR A 16 15.97 -15.26 -11.71
N VAL A 17 16.19 -14.58 -10.58
CA VAL A 17 15.15 -14.44 -9.53
C VAL A 17 14.20 -13.31 -9.89
N PRO A 18 12.90 -13.56 -10.16
CA PRO A 18 11.93 -12.51 -10.45
C PRO A 18 11.72 -11.60 -9.23
N GLY A 19 11.42 -10.31 -9.47
CA GLY A 19 11.13 -9.33 -8.41
C GLY A 19 12.34 -8.87 -7.58
N LYS A 20 13.56 -9.26 -7.96
CA LYS A 20 14.79 -8.84 -7.29
C LYS A 20 15.74 -8.13 -8.25
N GLY A 21 16.27 -7.01 -7.79
CA GLY A 21 17.33 -6.27 -8.46
C GLY A 21 18.68 -6.53 -7.80
N TYR A 22 19.75 -6.16 -8.49
CA TYR A 22 21.11 -6.25 -7.98
C TYR A 22 21.74 -4.87 -7.94
N VAL A 23 22.47 -4.60 -6.86
CA VAL A 23 23.33 -3.41 -6.77
C VAL A 23 24.78 -3.89 -6.74
N VAL A 24 25.61 -3.30 -7.60
CA VAL A 24 27.04 -3.58 -7.69
C VAL A 24 27.80 -2.32 -7.32
N GLY A 25 28.63 -2.41 -6.28
CA GLY A 25 29.49 -1.35 -5.80
C GLY A 25 30.92 -1.64 -6.22
N LEU A 26 31.49 -0.77 -7.03
CA LEU A 26 32.87 -0.83 -7.45
C LEU A 26 33.66 0.18 -6.62
N TYR A 27 34.68 -0.30 -5.92
CA TYR A 27 35.55 0.53 -5.10
C TYR A 27 36.97 0.42 -5.60
N ASP A 28 37.62 1.57 -5.77
CA ASP A 28 39.03 1.63 -6.11
C ASP A 28 39.85 1.42 -4.84
N GLY A 29 40.74 0.42 -4.86
CA GLY A 29 41.62 0.08 -3.76
C GLY A 29 43.00 0.71 -3.94
N ASN A 30 43.71 0.98 -2.85
CA ASN A 30 45.06 1.57 -2.91
C ASN A 30 46.11 0.67 -3.62
N ASP A 31 45.86 -0.63 -3.71
CA ASP A 31 46.80 -1.63 -4.27
C ASP A 31 46.19 -2.39 -5.46
N THR A 32 46.10 -1.81 -6.66
CA THR A 32 45.77 -2.48 -7.95
C THR A 32 44.55 -3.44 -8.00
N SER A 33 43.77 -3.51 -6.92
CA SER A 33 42.71 -4.47 -6.67
C SER A 33 41.44 -3.68 -6.40
N SER A 34 40.58 -3.65 -7.41
CA SER A 34 39.25 -3.10 -7.27
C SER A 34 38.40 -4.06 -6.42
N GLN A 35 37.78 -3.55 -5.36
CA GLN A 35 36.86 -4.34 -4.54
C GLN A 35 35.45 -4.23 -5.11
N VAL A 36 34.78 -5.38 -5.27
CA VAL A 36 33.42 -5.45 -5.77
C VAL A 36 32.50 -6.00 -4.69
N ASN A 37 31.57 -5.17 -4.25
CA ASN A 37 30.55 -5.56 -3.28
C ASN A 37 29.19 -5.61 -3.97
N THR A 38 28.46 -6.70 -3.78
CA THR A 38 27.16 -6.90 -4.42
C THR A 38 26.11 -7.31 -3.41
N PHE A 39 24.89 -6.81 -3.54
CA PHE A 39 23.74 -7.32 -2.79
C PHE A 39 22.48 -7.30 -3.64
N MET A 40 21.52 -8.15 -3.25
CA MET A 40 20.20 -8.22 -3.86
C MET A 40 19.23 -7.31 -3.10
N TYR A 41 18.37 -6.62 -3.83
CA TYR A 41 17.27 -5.84 -3.26
C TYR A 41 15.93 -6.25 -3.89
N ALA A 42 14.83 -6.06 -3.17
CA ALA A 42 13.50 -6.28 -3.73
C ALA A 42 13.11 -5.08 -4.59
N THR A 43 12.68 -5.30 -5.84
CA THR A 43 12.19 -4.22 -6.72
C THR A 43 10.77 -3.78 -6.35
N GLU A 44 10.09 -4.58 -5.54
CA GLU A 44 8.77 -4.26 -5.01
C GLU A 44 8.86 -3.15 -3.95
N LYS A 45 7.80 -2.35 -3.88
CA LYS A 45 7.66 -1.37 -2.81
C LYS A 45 7.43 -2.11 -1.50
N THR A 46 7.91 -1.54 -0.40
CA THR A 46 7.65 -2.10 0.93
C THR A 46 6.15 -2.14 1.20
N ASP A 47 5.64 -3.24 1.76
CA ASP A 47 4.20 -3.44 2.06
C ASP A 47 3.59 -2.32 2.92
N ASN A 48 4.40 -1.69 3.77
CA ASN A 48 3.98 -0.63 4.69
C ASN A 48 4.26 0.80 4.17
N GLY A 49 4.67 0.95 2.90
CA GLY A 49 5.03 2.24 2.31
C GLY A 49 6.21 2.96 2.99
N ALA A 50 7.05 2.24 3.74
CA ALA A 50 8.26 2.79 4.35
C ALA A 50 9.28 3.23 3.28
N ALA A 51 10.12 4.20 3.63
CA ALA A 51 11.30 4.51 2.85
C ALA A 51 12.43 3.55 3.25
N ARG A 52 12.79 2.63 2.36
CA ARG A 52 13.87 1.68 2.59
C ARG A 52 15.20 2.26 2.14
N VAL A 53 16.18 2.24 3.04
CA VAL A 53 17.55 2.66 2.74
C VAL A 53 18.47 1.47 2.87
N TYR A 54 19.08 1.06 1.75
CA TYR A 54 20.13 0.05 1.71
C TYR A 54 21.49 0.69 1.87
N PHE A 55 22.40 0.02 2.57
CA PHE A 55 23.76 0.50 2.76
C PHE A 55 24.75 -0.28 1.90
N MET A 56 25.68 0.46 1.29
CA MET A 56 26.79 -0.08 0.53
C MET A 56 28.09 0.49 1.08
N VAL A 57 28.92 -0.39 1.64
CA VAL A 57 30.14 -0.04 2.36
C VAL A 57 31.35 -0.63 1.63
N PRO A 58 32.45 0.12 1.44
CA PRO A 58 33.67 -0.38 0.79
C PRO A 58 34.35 -1.49 1.59
N GLN A 59 34.62 -1.27 2.88
CA GLN A 59 35.39 -2.18 3.73
C GLN A 59 34.59 -2.62 4.96
N GLY A 60 34.29 -3.92 5.05
CA GLY A 60 33.80 -4.57 6.28
C GLY A 60 32.61 -3.89 6.98
N ASP A 61 32.52 -4.10 8.30
CA ASP A 61 31.56 -3.42 9.16
C ASP A 61 32.01 -1.97 9.42
N ALA A 62 31.21 -1.00 8.97
CA ALA A 62 31.45 0.44 9.19
C ALA A 62 30.82 0.96 10.49
N GLY A 63 30.32 0.06 11.35
CA GLY A 63 29.76 0.38 12.66
C GLY A 63 28.24 0.38 12.64
N ARG A 64 27.61 1.36 13.29
CA ARG A 64 26.14 1.44 13.37
C ARG A 64 25.63 2.74 12.76
N VAL A 65 24.42 2.68 12.20
CA VAL A 65 23.67 3.84 11.75
C VAL A 65 22.42 4.02 12.61
N TYR A 66 22.15 5.25 12.99
CA TYR A 66 21.00 5.68 13.77
C TYR A 66 20.20 6.70 12.96
N VAL A 67 18.89 6.46 12.84
CA VAL A 67 17.95 7.37 12.19
C VAL A 67 17.36 8.27 13.26
N VAL A 68 17.54 9.57 13.10
CA VAL A 68 17.09 10.57 14.06
C VAL A 68 16.09 11.50 13.39
N ASN A 69 14.96 11.75 14.04
CA ASN A 69 13.94 12.69 13.55
C ASN A 69 14.29 14.15 13.82
N HIS A 70 13.44 15.06 13.36
CA HIS A 70 13.57 16.49 13.65
C HIS A 70 13.47 16.85 15.15
N LYS A 71 12.89 15.96 15.97
CA LYS A 71 12.80 16.11 17.44
C LYS A 71 14.03 15.56 18.17
N ASN A 72 15.08 15.15 17.44
CA ASN A 72 16.28 14.51 17.98
C ASN A 72 16.05 13.15 18.68
N GLU A 73 14.96 12.46 18.34
CA GLU A 73 14.66 11.12 18.83
C GLU A 73 15.20 10.07 17.84
N VAL A 74 15.85 9.03 18.38
CA VAL A 74 16.33 7.88 17.59
C VAL A 74 15.14 6.97 17.29
N ILE A 75 14.78 6.84 16.02
CA ILE A 75 13.65 6.01 15.58
C ILE A 75 14.08 4.56 15.31
N ALA A 76 15.25 4.40 14.70
CA ALA A 76 15.71 3.10 14.27
C ALA A 76 17.25 3.07 14.23
N SER A 77 17.81 1.87 14.38
CA SER A 77 19.25 1.65 14.22
C SER A 77 19.52 0.36 13.46
N GLN A 78 20.63 0.32 12.73
CA GLN A 78 21.05 -0.87 11.98
C GLN A 78 22.59 -0.95 11.93
N ASN A 79 23.12 -2.16 11.76
CA ASN A 79 24.56 -2.33 11.52
C ASN A 79 24.90 -1.93 10.09
N LEU A 80 25.99 -1.19 9.93
CA LEU A 80 26.42 -0.61 8.67
C LEU A 80 27.29 -1.60 7.90
N SER A 81 26.63 -2.63 7.38
CA SER A 81 27.23 -3.63 6.50
C SER A 81 26.53 -3.61 5.14
N THR A 82 27.25 -4.01 4.10
CA THR A 82 26.69 -4.10 2.75
C THR A 82 25.48 -5.03 2.73
N GLY A 83 24.37 -4.54 2.15
CA GLY A 83 23.13 -5.30 2.00
C GLY A 83 22.16 -5.20 3.18
N ASN A 84 22.59 -4.67 4.33
CA ASN A 84 21.66 -4.29 5.38
C ASN A 84 20.80 -3.11 4.94
N PHE A 85 19.59 -3.06 5.45
CA PHE A 85 18.65 -1.99 5.17
C PHE A 85 17.97 -1.50 6.44
N ILE A 86 17.50 -0.26 6.38
CA ILE A 86 16.67 0.35 7.42
C ILE A 86 15.39 0.88 6.78
N ASP A 87 14.26 0.64 7.45
CA ASP A 87 12.96 1.10 7.01
C ASP A 87 12.55 2.32 7.83
N ILE A 88 12.46 3.47 7.18
CA ILE A 88 12.09 4.74 7.79
C ILE A 88 10.63 5.04 7.45
N ARG A 89 9.80 5.17 8.48
CA ARG A 89 8.38 5.52 8.30
C ARG A 89 8.18 6.99 8.64
N PRO A 90 7.96 7.86 7.64
CA PRO A 90 7.55 9.23 7.93
C PRO A 90 6.20 9.22 8.64
N GLY A 91 6.07 10.03 9.68
CA GLY A 91 4.77 10.26 10.32
C GLY A 91 3.82 10.94 9.32
N PHE A 92 2.51 10.67 9.45
CA PHE A 92 1.51 11.22 8.52
C PHE A 92 1.50 12.76 8.47
N PHE A 93 1.78 13.41 9.61
CA PHE A 93 1.89 14.86 9.75
C PHE A 93 3.30 15.32 10.18
N ASP A 94 4.29 14.43 10.11
CA ASP A 94 5.65 14.72 10.56
C ASP A 94 6.55 15.14 9.38
N ASN A 95 7.62 15.86 9.68
CA ASN A 95 8.59 16.26 8.66
C ASN A 95 9.25 15.02 8.05
N ALA A 96 9.33 14.96 6.71
CA ALA A 96 9.98 13.86 5.99
C ALA A 96 11.52 13.92 6.03
N GLU A 97 12.09 14.87 6.76
CA GLU A 97 13.54 15.05 6.90
C GLU A 97 14.06 14.34 8.13
N TYR A 98 15.03 13.44 7.90
CA TYR A 98 15.71 12.65 8.90
C TYR A 98 17.21 12.90 8.83
N LEU A 99 17.89 12.73 9.96
CA LEU A 99 19.34 12.76 10.04
C LEU A 99 19.84 11.33 10.32
N LEU A 100 20.73 10.84 9.48
CA LEU A 100 21.41 9.56 9.68
C LEU A 100 22.74 9.82 10.36
N TYR A 101 22.87 9.37 11.60
CA TYR A 101 24.10 9.40 12.38
C TYR A 101 24.82 8.07 12.22
N TYR A 102 26.10 8.06 11.86
CA TYR A 102 26.83 6.81 11.67
C TYR A 102 28.30 6.88 12.07
N GLY A 103 28.85 5.75 12.48
CA GLY A 103 30.24 5.62 12.88
C GLY A 103 30.52 4.30 13.59
N LYS A 104 31.81 4.03 13.83
CA LYS A 104 32.27 2.95 14.70
C LYS A 104 32.19 3.40 16.16
N ASP A 105 31.77 2.50 17.03
CA ASP A 105 31.73 2.70 18.49
C ASP A 105 31.01 3.97 18.95
N CYS A 106 29.84 4.24 18.36
CA CYS A 106 29.00 5.38 18.73
C CYS A 106 27.55 4.97 19.01
N GLU A 107 26.84 5.77 19.80
CA GLU A 107 25.45 5.50 20.19
C GLU A 107 24.57 6.73 19.96
N GLY A 108 23.50 6.53 19.18
CA GLY A 108 22.51 7.57 18.90
C GLY A 108 23.10 8.80 18.22
N THR A 109 22.90 9.97 18.82
CA THR A 109 23.31 11.29 18.28
C THR A 109 24.78 11.62 18.53
N THR A 110 25.52 10.78 19.25
CA THR A 110 26.95 11.00 19.56
C THR A 110 27.89 10.62 18.41
N CYS A 111 27.36 10.02 17.34
CA CYS A 111 28.17 9.62 16.20
C CYS A 111 28.78 10.82 15.45
N PRO A 112 30.05 10.72 15.01
CA PRO A 112 30.79 11.84 14.45
C PRO A 112 30.36 12.25 13.04
N ARG A 113 29.63 11.39 12.32
CA ARG A 113 29.17 11.67 10.95
C ARG A 113 27.66 11.73 10.92
N LYS A 114 27.12 12.78 10.32
CA LYS A 114 25.68 12.96 10.09
C LYS A 114 25.37 13.21 8.61
N LEU A 115 24.21 12.71 8.17
CA LEU A 115 23.77 12.79 6.78
C LEU A 115 22.27 13.11 6.70
N PRO A 116 21.86 14.22 6.07
CA PRO A 116 20.44 14.54 5.90
C PRO A 116 19.80 13.63 4.86
N PHE A 117 18.75 12.93 5.22
CA PHE A 117 18.00 12.01 4.36
C PHE A 117 16.51 12.39 4.34
N MET A 118 15.94 12.52 3.14
CA MET A 118 14.50 12.75 3.00
C MET A 118 13.80 11.41 2.78
N ALA A 119 13.05 10.94 3.77
CA ALA A 119 12.30 9.68 3.69
C ALA A 119 11.02 9.89 2.89
N ARG A 120 11.01 9.44 1.63
CA ARG A 120 9.82 9.44 0.78
C ARG A 120 9.15 8.06 0.83
N MET A 121 7.85 8.04 1.07
CA MET A 121 7.09 6.79 1.20
C MET A 121 7.22 5.89 -0.04
N GLY A 122 7.44 4.61 0.21
CA GLY A 122 7.58 3.55 -0.81
C GLY A 122 8.85 3.64 -1.65
N SER A 123 9.80 4.53 -1.32
CA SER A 123 11.09 4.59 -2.01
C SER A 123 12.07 3.56 -1.49
N ALA A 124 12.89 3.00 -2.38
CA ALA A 124 14.05 2.21 -2.01
C ALA A 124 15.30 2.90 -2.57
N THR A 125 16.20 3.30 -1.68
CA THR A 125 17.40 4.07 -2.02
C THR A 125 18.64 3.33 -1.54
N VAL A 126 19.70 3.34 -2.34
CA VAL A 126 21.01 2.83 -1.91
C VAL A 126 21.88 4.01 -1.51
N LEU A 127 22.42 3.92 -0.30
CA LEU A 127 23.37 4.85 0.25
C LEU A 127 24.78 4.26 0.15
N HIS A 128 25.63 4.92 -0.63
CA HIS A 128 27.06 4.63 -0.66
C HIS A 128 27.73 5.35 0.51
N VAL A 129 28.21 4.59 1.49
CA VAL A 129 28.97 5.10 2.63
C VAL A 129 30.44 5.08 2.25
N ASN A 130 31.12 6.22 2.31
CA ASN A 130 32.58 6.30 2.12
C ASN A 130 33.23 6.95 3.34
N ASP A 131 34.37 6.44 3.77
CA ASP A 131 35.12 6.93 4.93
C ASP A 131 35.66 8.35 4.75
N ASN A 132 35.81 8.81 3.52
CA ASN A 132 36.22 10.18 3.20
C ASN A 132 35.07 11.21 3.37
N SER A 133 33.93 10.80 3.92
CA SER A 133 32.85 11.70 4.31
C SER A 133 33.06 12.19 5.74
N MET A 134 34.13 12.96 5.97
CA MET A 134 34.26 13.79 7.16
C MET A 134 33.43 15.07 7.02
N GLU A 135 32.86 15.44 8.16
CA GLU A 135 32.13 16.66 8.45
C GLU A 135 33.03 17.89 8.27
N GLY A 136 32.65 18.76 7.34
CA GLY A 136 33.35 19.98 7.02
C GLY A 136 32.55 20.76 5.99
N ASP A 137 31.81 21.75 6.50
CA ASP A 137 31.14 22.82 5.77
C ASP A 137 29.69 22.59 5.34
N TYR A 138 28.77 22.81 6.30
CA TYR A 138 27.33 22.98 6.06
C TYR A 138 26.99 24.29 5.32
N HIS A 139 27.97 25.08 4.89
CA HIS A 139 27.72 26.31 4.12
C HIS A 139 28.42 26.42 2.76
N GLN A 140 29.29 25.48 2.33
CA GLN A 140 29.90 25.54 0.98
C GLN A 140 30.13 24.19 0.29
N LEU A 141 29.14 23.29 0.23
CA LEU A 141 29.25 22.12 -0.65
C LEU A 141 27.98 21.88 -1.47
N ASN A 142 27.76 22.80 -2.42
CA ASN A 142 26.96 22.53 -3.62
C ASN A 142 27.59 21.44 -4.54
N HIS A 143 28.68 20.77 -4.17
CA HIS A 143 29.37 19.85 -5.09
C HIS A 143 30.01 18.58 -4.50
N LYS A 144 29.76 18.19 -3.24
CA LYS A 144 30.10 16.82 -2.77
C LYS A 144 28.84 15.95 -2.83
N LYS A 145 28.53 15.50 -4.04
CA LYS A 145 27.36 14.68 -4.36
C LYS A 145 27.46 13.35 -3.60
N ILE A 146 26.78 13.22 -2.46
CA ILE A 146 26.46 11.90 -1.91
C ILE A 146 25.71 11.16 -3.02
N THR A 147 26.32 10.13 -3.59
CA THR A 147 25.72 9.34 -4.67
C THR A 147 24.58 8.53 -4.07
N ARG A 148 23.38 9.08 -4.16
CA ARG A 148 22.13 8.38 -3.82
C ARG A 148 21.57 7.84 -5.13
N SER A 149 21.45 6.53 -5.23
CA SER A 149 20.73 5.90 -6.33
C SER A 149 19.34 5.49 -5.85
N PHE A 150 18.31 6.08 -6.45
CA PHE A 150 16.94 5.62 -6.26
C PHE A 150 16.76 4.36 -7.10
N GLN A 151 16.58 3.22 -6.43
CA GLN A 151 16.30 1.95 -7.11
C GLN A 151 14.80 1.79 -7.33
N VAL A 152 13.98 2.21 -6.35
CA VAL A 152 12.52 2.24 -6.47
C VAL A 152 12.02 3.67 -6.30
N ARG A 153 11.22 4.15 -7.26
CA ARG A 153 10.70 5.51 -7.29
C ARG A 153 9.74 5.76 -6.11
N PRO A 154 9.81 6.94 -5.46
CA PRO A 154 8.88 7.30 -4.39
C PRO A 154 7.45 7.37 -4.90
N ASN A 155 6.48 7.19 -3.99
CA ASN A 155 5.08 7.46 -4.29
C ASN A 155 4.89 8.96 -4.60
N THR A 156 4.19 9.24 -5.69
CA THR A 156 3.88 10.60 -6.14
C THR A 156 2.49 11.07 -5.69
N VAL A 157 1.62 10.14 -5.30
CA VAL A 157 0.23 10.40 -4.91
C VAL A 157 0.09 10.19 -3.40
N SER A 158 -0.55 11.15 -2.73
CA SER A 158 -0.88 11.03 -1.31
C SER A 158 -1.98 9.99 -1.08
N ILE A 159 -1.87 9.23 0.01
CA ILE A 159 -2.93 8.33 0.48
C ILE A 159 -4.26 9.06 0.74
N ALA A 160 -4.21 10.38 1.01
CA ALA A 160 -5.40 11.19 1.22
C ALA A 160 -6.34 11.21 0.00
N TRP A 161 -5.85 10.91 -1.21
CA TRP A 161 -6.68 10.79 -2.42
C TRP A 161 -7.67 9.62 -2.39
N VAL A 162 -7.48 8.69 -1.46
CA VAL A 162 -8.39 7.57 -1.24
C VAL A 162 -9.65 8.01 -0.48
N LEU A 163 -9.57 9.06 0.35
CA LEU A 163 -10.70 9.60 1.12
C LEU A 163 -11.89 10.06 0.25
N PRO A 164 -11.70 10.93 -0.77
CA PRO A 164 -12.83 11.37 -1.59
C PRO A 164 -13.48 10.20 -2.36
N GLN A 165 -12.69 9.19 -2.75
CA GLN A 165 -13.22 8.00 -3.43
C GLN A 165 -14.13 7.19 -2.50
N TYR A 166 -13.71 6.99 -1.24
CA TYR A 166 -14.54 6.31 -0.24
C TYR A 166 -15.83 7.08 0.07
N ILE A 167 -15.78 8.42 0.12
CA ILE A 167 -16.98 9.22 0.34
C ILE A 167 -17.96 9.05 -0.83
N VAL A 168 -17.49 9.13 -2.08
CA VAL A 168 -18.37 9.00 -3.25
C VAL A 168 -18.98 7.60 -3.34
N ILE A 169 -18.19 6.53 -3.14
CA ILE A 169 -18.71 5.16 -3.24
C ILE A 169 -19.71 4.85 -2.12
N THR A 170 -19.44 5.28 -0.88
CA THR A 170 -20.36 5.06 0.26
C THR A 170 -21.66 5.84 0.10
N LEU A 171 -21.61 7.07 -0.40
CA LEU A 171 -22.82 7.82 -0.74
C LEU A 171 -23.62 7.12 -1.85
N GLY A 172 -22.95 6.63 -2.90
CA GLY A 172 -23.58 5.86 -3.97
C GLY A 172 -24.22 4.57 -3.45
N GLU A 173 -23.55 3.86 -2.55
CA GLU A 173 -24.07 2.65 -1.91
C GLU A 173 -25.35 2.94 -1.11
N VAL A 174 -25.35 3.98 -0.27
CA VAL A 174 -26.55 4.36 0.51
C VAL A 174 -27.71 4.75 -0.41
N LEU A 175 -27.42 5.53 -1.45
CA LEU A 175 -28.43 6.04 -2.39
C LEU A 175 -29.00 4.98 -3.34
N LEU A 176 -28.34 3.84 -3.53
CA LEU A 176 -28.82 2.76 -4.39
C LEU A 176 -29.29 1.55 -3.58
N SER A 177 -28.52 1.12 -2.58
CA SER A 177 -28.78 -0.12 -1.84
C SER A 177 -29.94 0.04 -0.85
N VAL A 178 -29.92 1.09 -0.02
CA VAL A 178 -30.95 1.28 1.02
C VAL A 178 -32.28 1.68 0.39
N THR A 179 -32.26 2.70 -0.47
CA THR A 179 -33.45 3.22 -1.16
C THR A 179 -34.03 2.22 -2.16
N GLY A 180 -33.19 1.48 -2.89
CA GLY A 180 -33.63 0.51 -3.87
C GLY A 180 -34.33 -0.68 -3.23
N LEU A 181 -33.84 -1.13 -2.08
CA LEU A 181 -34.48 -2.18 -1.30
C LEU A 181 -35.79 -1.71 -0.67
N GLU A 182 -35.83 -0.48 -0.14
CA GLU A 182 -37.06 0.13 0.38
C GLU A 182 -38.13 0.26 -0.70
N PHE A 183 -37.75 0.74 -1.88
CA PHE A 183 -38.61 0.79 -3.05
C PHE A 183 -39.11 -0.61 -3.45
N ALA A 184 -38.22 -1.60 -3.53
CA ALA A 184 -38.60 -2.97 -3.86
C ALA A 184 -39.61 -3.55 -2.85
N TYR A 185 -39.46 -3.25 -1.56
CA TYR A 185 -40.43 -3.67 -0.55
C TYR A 185 -41.79 -2.99 -0.70
N SER A 186 -41.82 -1.68 -0.98
CA SER A 186 -43.07 -0.93 -1.20
C SER A 186 -43.86 -1.38 -2.43
N GLN A 187 -43.18 -1.95 -3.42
CA GLN A 187 -43.80 -2.43 -4.66
C GLN A 187 -44.11 -3.93 -4.65
N SER A 188 -43.91 -4.60 -3.51
CA SER A 188 -44.04 -6.05 -3.39
C SER A 188 -45.20 -6.48 -2.51
N ALA A 189 -45.78 -7.64 -2.81
CA ALA A 189 -46.81 -8.23 -1.96
C ALA A 189 -46.26 -8.49 -0.54
N PRO A 190 -47.06 -8.27 0.52
CA PRO A 190 -46.59 -8.26 1.92
C PRO A 190 -45.90 -9.57 2.36
N ASN A 191 -46.21 -10.69 1.72
CA ASN A 191 -45.64 -12.01 2.04
C ASN A 191 -44.30 -12.31 1.33
N MET A 192 -43.79 -11.43 0.46
CA MET A 192 -42.59 -11.70 -0.38
C MET A 192 -41.30 -11.04 0.10
N LYS A 193 -41.31 -10.31 1.22
CA LYS A 193 -40.14 -9.56 1.71
C LYS A 193 -38.87 -10.41 1.83
N SER A 194 -38.97 -11.62 2.40
CA SER A 194 -37.83 -12.54 2.55
C SER A 194 -37.27 -13.02 1.21
N VAL A 195 -38.14 -13.23 0.20
CA VAL A 195 -37.72 -13.65 -1.14
C VAL A 195 -37.01 -12.51 -1.85
N LEU A 196 -37.49 -11.28 -1.73
CA LEU A 196 -36.82 -10.09 -2.29
C LEU A 196 -35.45 -9.85 -1.66
N GLN A 197 -35.32 -9.99 -0.33
CA GLN A 197 -34.02 -9.92 0.32
C GLN A 197 -33.06 -10.99 -0.20
N ALA A 198 -33.54 -12.22 -0.39
CA ALA A 198 -32.72 -13.30 -0.94
C ALA A 198 -32.28 -13.01 -2.38
N LEU A 199 -33.19 -12.47 -3.23
CA LEU A 199 -32.87 -12.06 -4.60
C LEU A 199 -31.88 -10.88 -4.62
N TRP A 200 -32.04 -9.91 -3.71
CA TRP A 200 -31.10 -8.81 -3.56
C TRP A 200 -29.69 -9.33 -3.23
N LEU A 201 -29.55 -10.20 -2.23
CA LEU A 201 -28.27 -10.82 -1.87
C LEU A 201 -27.70 -11.67 -3.01
N LEU A 202 -28.56 -12.33 -3.80
CA LEU A 202 -28.13 -13.07 -4.98
C LEU A 202 -27.47 -12.15 -6.03
N THR A 203 -28.00 -10.93 -6.22
CA THR A 203 -27.37 -9.96 -7.14
C THR A 203 -25.98 -9.53 -6.65
N VAL A 204 -25.81 -9.31 -5.33
CA VAL A 204 -24.51 -8.98 -4.73
C VAL A 204 -23.52 -10.13 -4.93
N PHE A 205 -23.96 -11.37 -4.69
CA PHE A 205 -23.14 -12.56 -4.94
C PHE A 205 -22.67 -12.64 -6.40
N MET A 206 -23.59 -12.46 -7.36
CA MET A 206 -23.25 -12.47 -8.79
C MET A 206 -22.26 -11.34 -9.15
N GLY A 207 -22.43 -10.16 -8.57
CA GLY A 207 -21.48 -9.05 -8.74
C GLY A 207 -20.06 -9.41 -8.28
N ASN A 208 -19.94 -10.01 -7.10
CA ASN A 208 -18.65 -10.44 -6.55
C ASN A 208 -18.00 -11.55 -7.40
N VAL A 209 -18.78 -12.48 -7.95
CA VAL A 209 -18.27 -13.51 -8.86
C VAL A 209 -17.70 -12.90 -10.14
N ILE A 210 -18.38 -11.88 -10.70
CA ILE A 210 -17.91 -11.16 -11.89
C ILE A 210 -16.59 -10.43 -11.60
N ASP A 211 -16.53 -9.69 -10.49
CA ASP A 211 -15.32 -8.96 -10.05
C ASP A 211 -14.12 -9.90 -9.85
N MET A 212 -14.31 -11.00 -9.12
CA MET A 212 -13.27 -12.01 -8.92
C MET A 212 -12.82 -12.63 -10.25
N GLY A 213 -13.76 -12.87 -11.18
CA GLY A 213 -13.45 -13.41 -12.50
C GLY A 213 -12.56 -12.48 -13.32
N ILE A 214 -12.79 -11.17 -13.26
CA ILE A 214 -12.03 -10.17 -14.03
C ILE A 214 -10.68 -9.88 -13.36
N SER A 215 -10.72 -9.53 -12.07
CA SER A 215 -9.53 -9.08 -11.35
C SER A 215 -8.61 -10.24 -10.98
N GLY A 216 -9.18 -11.38 -10.54
CA GLY A 216 -8.41 -12.54 -10.10
C GLY A 216 -7.68 -13.30 -11.22
N THR A 217 -8.15 -13.19 -12.47
CA THR A 217 -7.50 -13.84 -13.63
C THR A 217 -6.46 -12.95 -14.29
N HIS A 218 -6.35 -11.68 -13.89
CA HIS A 218 -5.48 -10.68 -14.51
C HIS A 218 -5.60 -10.65 -16.05
N ILE A 219 -6.82 -10.83 -16.60
CA ILE A 219 -7.08 -10.77 -18.04
C ILE A 219 -6.64 -9.42 -18.63
N ILE A 220 -6.83 -8.36 -17.85
CA ILE A 220 -6.36 -7.01 -18.18
C ILE A 220 -5.09 -6.75 -17.36
N PRO A 221 -3.89 -6.77 -17.98
CA PRO A 221 -2.63 -6.68 -17.24
C PRO A 221 -2.36 -5.27 -16.68
N GLU A 222 -3.03 -4.25 -17.22
CA GLU A 222 -2.84 -2.87 -16.79
C GLU A 222 -4.00 -2.38 -15.90
N PRO A 223 -3.76 -2.08 -14.60
CA PRO A 223 -4.80 -1.68 -13.66
C PRO A 223 -5.57 -0.41 -14.08
N ALA A 224 -4.91 0.50 -14.78
CA ALA A 224 -5.57 1.71 -15.27
C ALA A 224 -6.69 1.39 -16.25
N THR A 225 -6.48 0.43 -17.16
CA THR A 225 -7.48 0.02 -18.14
C THR A 225 -8.62 -0.78 -17.51
N GLU A 226 -8.35 -1.53 -16.45
CA GLU A 226 -9.37 -2.22 -15.65
C GLU A 226 -10.35 -1.22 -15.01
N PHE A 227 -9.86 -0.10 -14.45
CA PHE A 227 -10.74 0.95 -13.91
C PHE A 227 -11.64 1.60 -14.98
N PHE A 228 -11.12 1.85 -16.18
CA PHE A 228 -11.95 2.37 -17.28
C PHE A 228 -13.01 1.38 -17.73
N PHE A 229 -12.71 0.09 -17.72
CA PHE A 229 -13.68 -0.97 -18.01
C PHE A 229 -14.84 -0.95 -17.01
N TYR A 230 -14.56 -0.91 -15.70
CA TYR A 230 -15.60 -0.81 -14.67
C TYR A 230 -16.40 0.49 -14.76
N ALA A 231 -15.76 1.62 -15.08
CA ALA A 231 -16.46 2.89 -15.28
C ALA A 231 -17.45 2.81 -16.46
N LEU A 232 -17.06 2.18 -17.57
CA LEU A 232 -17.94 1.98 -18.72
C LEU A 232 -19.13 1.07 -18.38
N LEU A 233 -18.89 0.00 -17.61
CA LEU A 233 -19.94 -0.89 -17.15
C LEU A 233 -20.96 -0.14 -16.26
N MET A 234 -20.49 0.75 -15.38
CA MET A 234 -21.35 1.61 -14.56
C MET A 234 -22.19 2.60 -15.36
N VAL A 235 -21.64 3.19 -16.42
CA VAL A 235 -22.41 4.08 -17.32
C VAL A 235 -23.51 3.29 -18.04
N LEU A 236 -23.20 2.06 -18.48
CA LEU A 236 -24.16 1.18 -19.13
C LEU A 236 -25.31 0.80 -18.18
N THR A 237 -24.99 0.36 -16.95
CA THR A 237 -26.02 0.00 -15.95
C THR A 237 -26.89 1.19 -15.58
N MET A 238 -26.29 2.37 -15.40
CA MET A 238 -27.02 3.61 -15.16
C MET A 238 -27.99 3.93 -16.31
N GLY A 239 -27.55 3.76 -17.57
CA GLY A 239 -28.41 3.93 -18.74
C GLY A 239 -29.61 2.96 -18.77
N ILE A 240 -29.39 1.69 -18.43
CA ILE A 240 -30.46 0.69 -18.32
C ILE A 240 -31.46 1.08 -17.22
N PHE A 241 -30.98 1.47 -16.04
CA PHE A 241 -31.86 1.87 -14.93
C PHE A 241 -32.69 3.12 -15.28
N ILE A 242 -32.10 4.11 -15.92
CA ILE A 242 -32.83 5.31 -16.38
C ILE A 242 -33.92 4.90 -17.38
N PHE A 243 -33.59 4.03 -18.34
CA PHE A 243 -34.56 3.56 -19.31
C PHE A 243 -35.74 2.81 -18.67
N LEU A 244 -35.46 1.92 -17.71
CA LEU A 244 -36.49 1.20 -16.94
C LEU A 244 -37.35 2.17 -16.10
N ALA A 245 -36.74 3.15 -15.45
CA ALA A 245 -37.44 4.12 -14.61
C ALA A 245 -38.44 4.97 -15.41
N ILE A 246 -38.09 5.39 -16.63
CA ILE A 246 -38.99 6.17 -17.51
C ILE A 246 -40.27 5.40 -17.86
N ARG A 247 -40.19 4.06 -17.93
CA ARG A 247 -41.31 3.18 -18.30
C ARG A 247 -42.01 2.56 -17.10
N TYR A 248 -41.62 2.91 -15.88
CA TYR A 248 -42.16 2.29 -14.68
C TYR A 248 -43.50 2.90 -14.27
N THR A 249 -44.51 2.05 -14.10
CA THR A 249 -45.81 2.43 -13.55
C THR A 249 -45.85 2.02 -12.08
N TYR A 250 -46.05 2.97 -11.19
CA TYR A 250 -46.11 2.74 -9.75
C TYR A 250 -47.37 1.96 -9.38
N VAL A 251 -47.22 1.00 -8.47
CA VAL A 251 -48.35 0.39 -7.76
C VAL A 251 -48.66 1.31 -6.59
N GLU A 252 -49.86 1.91 -6.60
CA GLU A 252 -50.40 2.64 -5.47
C GLU A 252 -50.76 1.62 -4.37
N GLU A 253 -50.18 1.76 -3.18
CA GLU A 253 -50.64 1.01 -2.01
C GLU A 253 -52.05 1.50 -1.65
N GLU A 254 -53.08 0.67 -1.88
CA GLU A 254 -54.31 0.82 -1.10
C GLU A 254 -53.90 0.64 0.36
N VAL A 255 -54.13 1.68 1.17
CA VAL A 255 -53.92 1.67 2.61
C VAL A 255 -54.88 0.65 3.22
N GLU A 256 -54.54 -0.63 3.18
CA GLU A 256 -55.27 -1.67 3.89
C GLU A 256 -54.94 -1.50 5.37
N GLU A 257 -55.90 -0.92 6.09
CA GLU A 257 -55.87 -0.67 7.52
C GLU A 257 -55.22 -1.84 8.27
N ALA A 258 -54.24 -1.52 9.12
CA ALA A 258 -53.52 -2.46 9.96
C ALA A 258 -54.48 -3.46 10.62
N GLN A 259 -54.56 -4.68 10.07
CA GLN A 259 -55.24 -5.79 10.74
C GLN A 259 -54.51 -6.04 12.07
N PRO A 260 -55.22 -5.99 13.22
CA PRO A 260 -54.57 -6.11 14.50
C PRO A 260 -53.95 -7.49 14.64
N MET A 261 -52.70 -7.46 15.11
CA MET A 261 -51.87 -8.60 15.50
C MET A 261 -52.71 -9.72 16.13
N GLN A 262 -52.78 -10.87 15.46
CA GLN A 262 -53.43 -12.09 15.94
C GLN A 262 -52.99 -12.36 17.38
N VAL A 263 -53.92 -12.23 18.33
CA VAL A 263 -53.72 -12.58 19.73
C VAL A 263 -53.38 -14.07 19.76
N LYS A 264 -52.12 -14.37 20.08
CA LYS A 264 -51.65 -15.74 20.32
C LYS A 264 -52.49 -16.33 21.45
N GLU A 265 -53.43 -17.20 21.10
CA GLU A 265 -54.28 -17.91 22.05
C GLU A 265 -53.36 -18.71 22.98
N ARG A 266 -53.36 -18.32 24.26
CA ARG A 266 -52.53 -18.94 25.29
C ARG A 266 -53.18 -20.28 25.64
N ILE A 267 -52.62 -21.39 25.16
CA ILE A 267 -53.02 -22.74 25.59
C ILE A 267 -52.90 -22.78 27.13
N PRO A 268 -53.97 -23.03 27.89
CA PRO A 268 -53.86 -23.16 29.33
C PRO A 268 -53.08 -24.43 29.67
N ALA A 269 -52.08 -24.28 30.53
CA ALA A 269 -51.35 -25.40 31.10
C ALA A 269 -52.34 -26.29 31.89
N GLU A 270 -52.38 -27.57 31.54
CA GLU A 270 -53.10 -28.59 32.27
C GLU A 270 -52.38 -28.82 33.61
N ASP A 271 -53.01 -28.37 34.70
CA ASP A 271 -52.54 -28.54 36.07
C ASP A 271 -52.58 -30.02 36.42
N THR A 272 -51.42 -30.67 36.42
CA THR A 272 -51.27 -32.03 36.94
C THR A 272 -51.14 -31.99 38.46
N THR A 273 -52.28 -32.05 39.16
CA THR A 273 -52.34 -32.48 40.57
C THR A 273 -53.58 -33.34 40.82
N CYS A 274 -53.42 -34.66 40.73
CA CYS A 274 -53.92 -35.71 41.64
C CYS A 274 -53.44 -37.07 41.12
#